data_AF-A0A0F0HKZ8-F1
#
_entry.id   AF-A0A0F0HKZ8-F1
#
_cell.length_a   1.000
_cell.length_b   1.000
_cell.length_c   1.000
_cell.angle_alpha   90.00
_cell.angle_beta   90.00
_cell.angle_gamma   90.00
#
_symmetry.space_group_name_H-M   'P 1'
#
loop_
_entity.id
_entity.type
_entity.pdbx_description
1 polymer ?
#
loop_
_entity_poly.entity_id
_entity_poly.type
_entity_poly.pdbx_seq_one_letter_code
_entity_poly.pdbx_strand_id
1 'polypeptide(L)'
;MLPVRGGDGRKLTVWGIRTTWSTVGDGEFFCPDCGGDRNYRRRTGRRRFTVLGVPLLPRGQAGPVVECQGCRARFGTGVLDHLTTTRFTALLRDAVHTVALAVLTAGGTASRSALEAAVSAVRAAGFQDCTEEQLESLVEALSTDEGRLGLYDIPECCGAALSIELHEALEPLAPHLAGPGRESILLQGARIALADGPYIPAEREVLATVGSALRIGADEVARLLSAVRAP
;
A
#
# COMPACT_ATOMS: atom_id res chain seq x y z
N MET A 1 21.10 3.30 27.06
CA MET A 1 20.81 3.18 28.51
C MET A 1 19.40 3.70 28.77
N LEU A 2 18.42 2.79 28.86
CA LEU A 2 17.04 3.10 29.21
C LEU A 2 16.90 3.08 30.74
N PRO A 3 16.18 4.01 31.39
CA PRO A 3 16.01 3.94 32.83
C PRO A 3 15.08 2.78 33.18
N VAL A 4 15.62 1.92 34.03
CA VAL A 4 15.00 0.86 34.81
C VAL A 4 13.70 1.35 35.45
N ARG A 5 12.62 0.55 35.31
CA ARG A 5 11.44 0.60 36.18
C ARG A 5 11.91 0.25 37.60
N GLY A 6 12.18 1.27 38.41
CA GLY A 6 12.59 1.14 39.80
C GLY A 6 11.50 1.61 40.76
N GLY A 7 11.12 0.70 41.65
CA GLY A 7 10.84 0.99 43.06
C GLY A 7 9.55 1.73 43.40
N ASP A 8 8.62 0.99 44.00
CA ASP A 8 7.49 1.52 44.77
C ASP A 8 8.03 2.17 46.06
N GLY A 9 8.47 3.43 45.94
CA GLY A 9 8.89 4.29 47.03
C GLY A 9 8.25 5.65 46.84
N ARG A 10 7.09 5.88 47.47
CA ARG A 10 6.39 7.17 47.46
C ARG A 10 7.22 8.23 48.22
N LYS A 11 8.26 8.76 47.57
CA LYS A 11 8.79 10.08 47.95
C LYS A 11 7.69 11.10 47.65
N LEU A 12 7.13 11.70 48.70
CA LEU A 12 6.21 12.83 48.60
C LEU A 12 6.99 14.03 48.04
N THR A 13 7.08 14.14 46.72
CA THR A 13 7.67 15.30 46.07
C THR A 13 6.73 16.49 46.26
N VAL A 14 7.20 17.52 46.97
CA VAL A 14 6.40 18.73 47.30
C VAL A 14 5.91 19.44 46.03
N TRP A 15 6.69 19.41 44.96
CA TRP A 15 6.24 19.86 43.63
C TRP A 15 6.73 18.93 42.52
N GLY A 16 5.99 18.88 41.40
CA GLY A 16 6.42 18.24 40.16
C GLY A 16 5.56 18.62 38.95
N ILE A 17 5.89 18.08 37.77
CA ILE A 17 5.02 18.13 36.59
C ILE A 17 4.41 16.74 36.41
N ARG A 18 3.08 16.63 36.44
CA ARG A 18 2.37 15.39 36.11
C ARG A 18 1.65 15.54 34.77
N THR A 19 1.65 14.46 33.99
CA THR A 19 0.89 14.40 32.73
C THR A 19 -0.33 13.53 32.93
N THR A 20 -1.52 14.12 32.80
CA THR A 20 -2.79 13.37 32.75
C THR A 20 -3.09 13.01 31.31
N TRP A 21 -3.31 11.73 31.04
CA TRP A 21 -3.58 11.21 29.70
C TRP A 21 -5.07 10.95 29.51
N SER A 22 -5.62 11.39 28.38
CA SER A 22 -6.98 11.08 27.94
C SER A 22 -6.92 10.33 26.60
N THR A 23 -7.73 9.28 26.46
CA THR A 23 -7.90 8.58 25.17
C THR A 23 -8.82 9.39 24.28
N VAL A 24 -8.38 9.66 23.06
CA VAL A 24 -9.11 10.44 22.04
C VAL A 24 -9.70 9.54 20.97
N GLY A 25 -9.13 8.34 20.77
CA GLY A 25 -9.65 7.34 19.85
C GLY A 25 -8.82 6.05 19.92
N ASP A 26 -9.26 5.05 19.18
CA ASP A 26 -8.64 3.74 19.05
C ASP A 26 -8.81 3.22 17.62
N GLY A 27 -8.08 2.16 17.27
CA GLY A 27 -8.04 1.56 15.95
C GLY A 27 -6.94 0.51 15.86
N GLU A 28 -6.64 0.04 14.66
CA GLU A 28 -5.58 -0.94 14.38
C GLU A 28 -4.34 -0.27 13.77
N PHE A 29 -3.16 -0.77 14.13
CA PHE A 29 -1.88 -0.35 13.56
C PHE A 29 -0.86 -1.49 13.63
N PHE A 30 0.20 -1.41 12.82
CA PHE A 30 1.35 -2.31 12.94
C PHE A 30 2.26 -1.87 14.10
N CYS A 31 2.37 -2.70 15.14
CA CYS A 31 3.19 -2.39 16.30
C CYS A 31 4.65 -2.86 16.09
N PRO A 32 5.65 -1.96 16.05
CA PRO A 32 7.04 -2.35 15.81
C PRO A 32 7.64 -3.22 16.93
N ASP A 33 7.19 -3.04 18.18
CA ASP A 33 7.65 -3.86 19.30
C ASP A 33 7.00 -5.25 19.35
N CYS A 34 5.79 -5.39 18.80
CA CYS A 34 5.09 -6.68 18.77
C CYS A 34 5.29 -7.44 17.46
N GLY A 35 5.75 -6.76 16.39
CA GLY A 35 5.91 -7.34 15.06
C GLY A 35 4.60 -7.72 14.37
N GLY A 36 3.51 -6.98 14.60
CA GLY A 36 2.23 -7.30 13.95
C GLY A 36 1.11 -6.31 14.26
N ASP A 37 -0.02 -6.53 13.60
CA ASP A 37 -1.23 -5.70 13.73
C ASP A 37 -1.80 -5.81 15.15
N ARG A 38 -2.01 -4.67 15.80
CA ARG A 38 -2.54 -4.58 17.16
C ARG A 38 -3.50 -3.41 17.27
N ASN A 39 -4.40 -3.50 18.24
CA ASN A 39 -5.22 -2.36 18.63
C ASN A 39 -4.36 -1.31 19.35
N TYR A 40 -4.56 -0.04 19.03
CA TYR A 40 -3.96 1.10 19.74
C TYR A 40 -5.00 1.95 20.46
N ARG A 41 -4.51 2.85 21.33
CA ARG A 41 -5.27 3.97 21.87
C ARG A 41 -4.50 5.26 21.60
N ARG A 42 -5.09 6.19 20.88
CA ARG A 42 -4.55 7.54 20.70
C ARG A 42 -4.80 8.32 21.98
N ARG A 43 -3.73 8.75 22.63
CA ARG A 43 -3.80 9.49 23.90
C ARG A 43 -3.21 10.88 23.73
N THR A 44 -3.88 11.87 24.27
CA THR A 44 -3.34 13.23 24.42
C THR A 44 -3.05 13.50 25.88
N GLY A 45 -1.92 14.11 26.19
CA GLY A 45 -1.57 14.45 27.56
C GLY A 45 -1.78 15.93 27.84
N ARG A 46 -2.24 16.26 29.04
CA ARG A 46 -2.15 17.63 29.57
C ARG A 46 -1.12 17.64 30.68
N ARG A 47 -0.07 18.45 30.54
CA ARG A 47 0.96 18.64 31.57
C ARG A 47 0.44 19.66 32.57
N ARG A 48 0.42 19.29 33.84
CA ARG A 48 0.03 20.18 34.93
C ARG A 48 1.13 20.22 35.98
N PHE A 49 1.42 21.42 36.44
CA PHE A 49 2.22 21.63 37.64
C PHE A 49 1.42 21.17 38.84
N THR A 50 1.98 20.26 39.62
CA THR A 50 1.34 19.70 40.81
C THR A 50 2.14 20.07 42.05
N VAL A 51 1.48 20.54 43.10
CA VAL A 51 2.06 20.76 44.45
C VAL A 51 1.32 19.84 45.41
N LEU A 52 2.05 19.05 46.20
CA LEU A 52 1.49 18.06 47.13
C LEU A 52 0.45 17.12 46.46
N GLY A 53 0.61 16.86 45.15
CA GLY A 53 -0.32 16.05 44.36
C GLY A 53 -1.52 16.79 43.76
N VAL A 54 -1.75 18.06 44.11
CA VAL A 54 -2.84 18.88 43.57
C VAL A 54 -2.39 19.59 42.29
N PRO A 55 -3.10 19.41 41.15
CA PRO A 55 -2.78 20.09 39.90
C PRO A 55 -3.20 21.56 39.92
N LEU A 56 -2.25 22.49 39.94
CA LEU A 56 -2.51 23.93 40.08
C LEU A 56 -2.46 24.69 38.75
N LEU A 57 -1.41 24.51 37.95
CA LEU A 57 -1.18 25.32 36.74
C LEU A 57 -1.01 24.47 35.49
N PRO A 58 -1.67 24.78 34.36
CA PRO A 58 -1.41 24.13 33.09
C PRO A 58 -0.01 24.51 32.59
N ARG A 59 0.78 23.51 32.20
CA ARG A 59 2.18 23.64 31.72
C ARG A 59 2.34 23.23 30.26
N GLY A 60 1.23 23.19 29.52
CA GLY A 60 1.17 22.78 28.12
C GLY A 60 0.58 21.40 27.90
N GLN A 61 0.56 20.96 26.65
CA GLN A 61 0.02 19.67 26.22
C GLN A 61 1.19 18.75 25.86
N ALA A 62 1.09 17.47 26.23
CA ALA A 62 1.92 16.44 25.63
C ALA A 62 1.20 16.00 24.34
N GLY A 63 1.94 15.99 23.23
CA GLY A 63 1.41 15.67 21.90
C GLY A 63 0.69 14.32 21.86
N PRO A 64 -0.12 14.09 20.81
CA PRO A 64 -0.81 12.82 20.64
C PRO A 64 0.22 11.68 20.57
N VAL A 65 0.03 10.67 21.41
CA VAL A 65 0.82 9.43 21.40
C VAL A 65 -0.10 8.26 21.11
N VAL A 66 0.45 7.25 20.45
CA VAL A 66 -0.23 6.00 20.15
C VAL A 66 0.24 4.97 21.18
N GLU A 67 -0.66 4.48 22.02
CA GLU A 67 -0.36 3.44 23.00
C GLU A 67 -0.86 2.08 22.48
N CYS A 68 0.05 1.12 22.30
CA CYS A 68 -0.32 -0.24 21.91
C CYS A 68 -1.10 -0.93 23.05
N GLN A 69 -2.24 -1.56 22.76
CA GLN A 69 -3.01 -2.28 23.77
C GLN A 69 -2.35 -3.61 24.20
N GLY A 70 -1.45 -4.16 23.37
CA GLY A 70 -0.68 -5.37 23.68
C GLY A 70 0.52 -5.11 24.59
N CYS A 71 1.57 -4.46 24.06
CA CYS A 71 2.82 -4.22 24.81
C CYS A 71 2.78 -2.98 25.72
N ARG A 72 1.75 -2.12 25.62
CA ARG A 72 1.63 -0.83 26.33
C ARG A 72 2.74 0.17 26.04
N ALA A 73 3.57 -0.08 25.02
CA ALA A 73 4.54 0.88 24.52
C ALA A 73 3.82 2.09 23.89
N ARG A 74 4.50 3.24 23.91
CA ARG A 74 3.97 4.51 23.39
C ARG A 74 4.84 4.99 22.25
N PHE A 75 4.19 5.30 21.15
CA PHE A 75 4.82 5.75 19.92
C PHE A 75 4.31 7.14 19.54
N GLY A 76 5.07 7.86 18.73
CA GLY A 76 4.56 9.07 18.06
C GLY A 76 3.48 8.70 17.04
N THR A 77 2.71 9.67 16.55
CA THR A 77 1.63 9.39 15.58
C THR A 77 2.10 8.86 14.23
N GLY A 78 3.38 9.04 13.87
CA GLY A 78 3.91 8.54 12.60
C GLY A 78 3.94 7.01 12.45
N VAL A 79 3.74 6.24 13.54
CA VAL A 79 3.56 4.79 13.40
C VAL A 79 2.21 4.42 12.77
N LEU A 80 1.25 5.35 12.71
CA LEU A 80 -0.02 5.13 12.02
C LEU A 80 0.11 5.20 10.50
N ASP A 81 1.22 5.76 9.99
CA ASP A 81 1.51 5.79 8.56
C ASP A 81 2.01 4.44 8.05
N HIS A 82 2.31 3.50 8.96
CA HIS A 82 2.67 2.13 8.59
C HIS A 82 1.41 1.36 8.23
N LEU A 83 1.38 0.80 7.02
CA LEU A 83 0.29 -0.05 6.56
C LEU A 83 0.12 -1.25 7.50
N THR A 84 -1.11 -1.52 7.91
CA THR A 84 -1.46 -2.79 8.54
C THR A 84 -1.30 -3.92 7.54
N THR A 85 -1.12 -5.15 8.02
CA THR A 85 -1.00 -6.35 7.17
C THR A 85 -2.23 -6.51 6.28
N THR A 86 -3.42 -6.22 6.83
CA THR A 86 -4.69 -6.25 6.11
C THR A 86 -4.73 -5.22 4.98
N ARG A 87 -4.36 -3.96 5.26
CA ARG A 87 -4.35 -2.89 4.27
C ARG A 87 -3.28 -3.12 3.20
N PHE A 88 -2.11 -3.60 3.59
CA PHE A 88 -1.04 -3.94 2.65
C PHE A 88 -1.46 -5.07 1.71
N THR A 89 -2.10 -6.12 2.21
CA THR A 89 -2.62 -7.23 1.39
C THR A 89 -3.71 -6.74 0.42
N ALA A 90 -4.58 -5.84 0.87
CA ALA A 90 -5.60 -5.26 0.00
C ALA A 90 -4.99 -4.43 -1.14
N LEU A 91 -4.00 -3.58 -0.84
CA LEU A 91 -3.29 -2.80 -1.85
C LEU A 91 -2.54 -3.70 -2.84
N LEU A 92 -1.88 -4.77 -2.37
CA LEU A 92 -1.20 -5.73 -3.26
C LEU A 92 -2.17 -6.43 -4.22
N ARG A 93 -3.34 -6.83 -3.71
CA ARG A 93 -4.40 -7.42 -4.53
C ARG A 93 -4.85 -6.46 -5.61
N ASP A 94 -5.17 -5.24 -5.20
CA ASP A 94 -5.61 -4.16 -6.09
C ASP A 94 -4.57 -3.88 -7.19
N ALA A 95 -3.30 -3.71 -6.81
CA ALA A 95 -2.20 -3.54 -7.75
C ALA A 95 -2.08 -4.67 -8.78
N VAL A 96 -2.14 -5.94 -8.36
CA VAL A 96 -2.08 -7.07 -9.30
C VAL A 96 -3.28 -7.07 -10.24
N HIS A 97 -4.47 -6.76 -9.74
CA HIS A 97 -5.68 -6.69 -10.55
C HIS A 97 -5.60 -5.57 -11.60
N THR A 98 -5.20 -4.37 -11.20
CA THR A 98 -5.03 -3.22 -12.10
C THR A 98 -3.93 -3.48 -13.14
N VAL A 99 -2.81 -4.11 -12.77
CA VAL A 99 -1.76 -4.50 -13.72
C VAL A 99 -2.28 -5.53 -14.73
N ALA A 100 -3.07 -6.53 -14.29
CA ALA A 100 -3.64 -7.51 -15.19
C ALA A 100 -4.62 -6.87 -16.19
N LEU A 101 -5.50 -5.98 -15.73
CA LEU A 101 -6.39 -5.21 -16.60
C LEU A 101 -5.63 -4.31 -17.57
N ALA A 102 -4.57 -3.65 -17.12
CA ALA A 102 -3.74 -2.80 -17.98
C ALA A 102 -3.06 -3.56 -19.10
N VAL A 103 -2.52 -4.73 -18.79
CA VAL A 103 -1.89 -5.59 -19.79
C VAL A 103 -2.91 -6.13 -20.77
N LEU A 104 -4.08 -6.59 -20.29
CA LEU A 104 -5.14 -7.12 -21.16
C LEU A 104 -5.82 -6.05 -22.02
N THR A 105 -5.95 -4.82 -21.54
CA THR A 105 -6.48 -3.70 -22.34
C THR A 105 -5.49 -3.34 -23.45
N ALA A 106 -4.18 -3.38 -23.19
CA ALA A 106 -3.15 -3.11 -24.20
C ALA A 106 -2.93 -4.25 -25.21
N GLY A 107 -2.95 -5.51 -24.76
CA GLY A 107 -2.77 -6.71 -25.60
C GLY A 107 -4.06 -7.20 -26.26
N GLY A 108 -5.21 -6.86 -25.69
CA GLY A 108 -6.53 -7.38 -26.04
C GLY A 108 -6.87 -8.68 -25.31
N THR A 109 -8.17 -8.99 -25.25
CA THR A 109 -8.70 -10.22 -24.64
C THR A 109 -8.91 -11.36 -25.63
N ALA A 110 -8.54 -11.17 -26.90
CA ALA A 110 -8.80 -12.14 -27.97
C ALA A 110 -8.06 -13.48 -27.76
N SER A 111 -6.99 -13.48 -26.95
CA SER A 111 -6.25 -14.68 -26.62
C SER A 111 -6.71 -15.28 -25.28
N ARG A 112 -7.26 -16.49 -25.34
CA ARG A 112 -7.65 -17.27 -24.17
C ARG A 112 -6.47 -17.54 -23.23
N SER A 113 -5.26 -17.71 -23.75
CA SER A 113 -4.08 -17.97 -22.91
C SER A 113 -3.69 -16.76 -22.06
N ALA A 114 -3.84 -15.53 -22.57
CA ALA A 114 -3.61 -14.31 -21.80
C ALA A 114 -4.67 -14.12 -20.70
N LEU A 115 -5.95 -14.37 -21.00
CA LEU A 115 -7.02 -14.35 -20.01
C LEU A 115 -6.81 -15.40 -18.91
N GLU A 116 -6.51 -16.65 -19.26
CA GLU A 116 -6.22 -17.72 -18.30
C GLU A 116 -5.01 -17.36 -17.40
N ALA A 117 -3.94 -16.82 -18.01
CA ALA A 117 -2.76 -16.35 -17.27
C ALA A 117 -3.12 -15.21 -16.31
N ALA A 118 -3.91 -14.23 -16.75
CA ALA A 118 -4.36 -13.11 -15.92
C ALA A 118 -5.24 -13.56 -14.75
N VAL A 119 -6.21 -14.43 -15.00
CA VAL A 119 -7.08 -15.00 -13.94
C VAL A 119 -6.24 -15.79 -12.95
N SER A 120 -5.28 -16.60 -13.41
CA SER A 120 -4.38 -17.33 -12.51
C SER A 120 -3.55 -16.40 -11.62
N ALA A 121 -3.06 -15.29 -12.18
CA ALA A 121 -2.31 -14.25 -11.48
C ALA A 121 -3.17 -13.53 -10.42
N VAL A 122 -4.39 -13.13 -10.78
CA VAL A 122 -5.33 -12.42 -9.89
C VAL A 122 -5.80 -13.33 -8.75
N ARG A 123 -6.09 -14.61 -9.05
CA ARG A 123 -6.42 -15.62 -8.02
C ARG A 123 -5.26 -15.86 -7.08
N ALA A 124 -4.03 -15.97 -7.59
CA ALA A 124 -2.84 -16.15 -6.76
C ALA A 124 -2.59 -14.96 -5.81
N ALA A 125 -2.98 -13.74 -6.21
CA ALA A 125 -2.92 -12.55 -5.34
C ALA A 125 -4.00 -12.52 -4.26
N GLY A 126 -5.08 -13.30 -4.42
CA GLY A 126 -6.11 -13.50 -3.38
C GLY A 126 -7.53 -13.14 -3.78
N PHE A 127 -7.80 -12.83 -5.05
CA PHE A 127 -9.16 -12.72 -5.60
C PHE A 127 -9.65 -14.09 -6.08
N GLN A 128 -10.14 -14.91 -5.16
CA GLN A 128 -10.49 -16.32 -5.44
C GLN A 128 -11.68 -16.46 -6.39
N ASP A 129 -12.62 -15.50 -6.38
CA ASP A 129 -13.86 -15.55 -7.16
C ASP A 129 -13.73 -14.96 -8.57
N CYS A 130 -12.51 -14.55 -8.98
CA CYS A 130 -12.28 -13.97 -10.29
C CYS A 130 -12.46 -15.02 -11.40
N THR A 131 -13.31 -14.74 -12.39
CA THR A 131 -13.53 -15.59 -13.59
C THR A 131 -13.05 -14.91 -14.88
N GLU A 132 -12.86 -15.69 -15.94
CA GLU A 132 -12.46 -15.17 -17.25
C GLU A 132 -13.50 -14.19 -17.80
N GLU A 133 -14.80 -14.53 -17.66
CA GLU A 133 -15.90 -13.69 -18.16
C GLU A 133 -15.99 -12.36 -17.43
N GLN A 134 -15.70 -12.34 -16.11
CA GLN A 134 -15.66 -11.09 -15.35
C GLN A 134 -14.54 -10.19 -15.84
N LEU A 135 -13.34 -10.74 -16.05
CA LEU A 135 -12.19 -9.99 -16.49
C LEU A 135 -12.38 -9.46 -17.92
N GLU A 136 -12.93 -10.28 -18.82
CA GLU A 136 -13.29 -9.88 -20.18
C GLU A 136 -14.33 -8.76 -20.18
N SER A 137 -15.38 -8.86 -19.36
CA SER A 137 -16.41 -7.82 -19.26
C SER A 137 -15.86 -6.48 -18.75
N LEU A 138 -14.88 -6.51 -17.84
CA LEU A 138 -14.22 -5.31 -17.33
C LEU A 138 -13.34 -4.68 -18.42
N VAL A 139 -12.58 -5.48 -19.16
CA VAL A 139 -11.77 -4.97 -20.27
C VAL A 139 -12.66 -4.39 -21.37
N GLU A 140 -13.75 -5.07 -21.77
CA GLU A 140 -14.70 -4.55 -22.75
C GLU A 140 -15.35 -3.24 -22.29
N ALA A 141 -15.72 -3.15 -21.01
CA ALA A 141 -16.24 -1.91 -20.43
C ALA A 141 -15.22 -0.77 -20.49
N LEU A 142 -13.96 -1.03 -20.15
CA LEU A 142 -12.88 -0.03 -20.22
C LEU A 142 -12.64 0.43 -21.66
N SER A 143 -12.55 -0.49 -22.62
CA SER A 143 -12.40 -0.18 -24.05
C SER A 143 -13.60 0.60 -24.61
N THR A 144 -14.78 0.45 -24.03
CA THR A 144 -15.99 1.18 -24.46
C THR A 144 -16.08 2.57 -23.82
N ASP A 145 -15.64 2.72 -22.56
CA ASP A 145 -15.63 4.01 -21.85
C ASP A 145 -14.50 4.93 -22.35
N GLU A 146 -13.41 4.35 -22.87
CA GLU A 146 -12.40 5.03 -23.72
C GLU A 146 -13.05 5.82 -24.88
N GLY A 147 -14.20 5.35 -25.39
CA GLY A 147 -14.96 6.03 -26.44
C GLY A 147 -15.86 7.18 -25.98
N ARG A 148 -16.20 7.28 -24.69
CA ARG A 148 -17.15 8.31 -24.17
C ARG A 148 -16.50 9.59 -23.66
N LEU A 149 -15.19 9.59 -23.42
CA LEU A 149 -14.42 10.79 -23.00
C LEU A 149 -13.92 11.65 -24.19
N GLY A 150 -14.44 11.41 -25.40
CA GLY A 150 -14.08 12.09 -26.65
C GLY A 150 -14.53 13.56 -26.76
N LEU A 151 -14.13 14.43 -25.83
CA LEU A 151 -14.21 15.88 -26.03
C LEU A 151 -12.84 16.53 -26.31
N TYR A 152 -11.85 15.78 -26.81
CA TYR A 152 -10.66 16.33 -27.47
C TYR A 152 -10.00 15.20 -28.28
N ASP A 153 -10.10 15.26 -29.61
CA ASP A 153 -9.39 14.37 -30.54
C ASP A 153 -7.87 14.59 -30.43
N ILE A 154 -7.23 13.83 -29.54
CA ILE A 154 -5.79 13.57 -29.54
C ILE A 154 -5.63 12.04 -29.41
N PRO A 155 -5.04 11.34 -30.39
CA PRO A 155 -4.94 9.86 -30.41
C PRO A 155 -4.14 9.19 -29.28
N GLU A 156 -3.67 9.96 -28.27
CA GLU A 156 -2.72 9.52 -27.24
C GLU A 156 -3.32 9.52 -25.81
N CYS A 157 -4.63 9.76 -25.66
CA CYS A 157 -5.25 9.88 -24.33
C CYS A 157 -5.82 8.57 -23.75
N CYS A 158 -5.99 7.51 -24.55
CA CYS A 158 -6.58 6.24 -24.06
C CYS A 158 -5.71 5.56 -23.00
N GLY A 159 -4.38 5.56 -23.19
CA GLY A 159 -3.44 5.06 -22.18
C GLY A 159 -3.34 5.93 -20.93
N ALA A 160 -3.77 7.20 -20.99
CA ALA A 160 -3.56 8.15 -19.89
C ALA A 160 -4.47 7.87 -18.68
N ALA A 161 -5.75 7.54 -18.90
CA ALA A 161 -6.67 7.22 -17.80
C ALA A 161 -6.20 5.98 -17.01
N LEU A 162 -5.83 4.94 -17.73
CA LEU A 162 -5.39 3.68 -17.13
C LEU A 162 -3.97 3.78 -16.55
N SER A 163 -3.12 4.65 -17.11
CA SER A 163 -1.82 5.00 -16.51
C SER A 163 -1.98 5.76 -15.19
N ILE A 164 -3.01 6.61 -15.06
CA ILE A 164 -3.32 7.30 -13.80
C ILE A 164 -3.76 6.29 -12.75
N GLU A 165 -4.69 5.38 -13.07
CA GLU A 165 -5.14 4.34 -12.13
C GLU A 165 -4.00 3.40 -11.71
N LEU A 166 -3.14 3.01 -12.66
CA LEU A 166 -1.93 2.24 -12.37
C LEU A 166 -1.03 2.96 -11.36
N HIS A 167 -0.80 4.25 -11.58
CA HIS A 167 0.05 5.05 -10.69
C HIS A 167 -0.59 5.18 -9.30
N GLU A 168 -1.90 5.41 -9.23
CA GLU A 168 -2.66 5.48 -7.97
C GLU A 168 -2.61 4.15 -7.18
N ALA A 169 -2.70 3.02 -7.86
CA ALA A 169 -2.64 1.70 -7.22
C ALA A 169 -1.21 1.32 -6.76
N LEU A 170 -0.18 1.69 -7.54
CA LEU A 170 1.19 1.21 -7.34
C LEU A 170 2.07 2.16 -6.51
N GLU A 171 1.88 3.48 -6.61
CA GLU A 171 2.70 4.47 -5.89
C GLU A 171 2.66 4.29 -4.36
N PRO A 172 1.50 4.02 -3.73
CA PRO A 172 1.44 3.78 -2.28
C PRO A 172 2.21 2.53 -1.84
N LEU A 173 2.41 1.56 -2.73
CA LEU A 173 3.11 0.31 -2.42
C LEU A 173 4.62 0.42 -2.55
N ALA A 174 5.10 1.23 -3.49
CA ALA A 174 6.52 1.38 -3.81
C ALA A 174 7.45 1.60 -2.60
N PRO A 175 7.14 2.47 -1.61
CA PRO A 175 8.00 2.67 -0.44
C PRO A 175 8.00 1.49 0.54
N HIS A 176 6.99 0.62 0.50
CA HIS A 176 6.82 -0.50 1.41
C HIS A 176 7.31 -1.84 0.82
N LEU A 177 7.65 -1.89 -0.46
CA LEU A 177 8.14 -3.07 -1.14
C LEU A 177 9.67 -3.10 -1.26
N ALA A 178 10.27 -4.23 -0.90
CA ALA A 178 11.67 -4.52 -1.22
C ALA A 178 11.86 -4.64 -2.74
N GLY A 179 13.10 -4.45 -3.23
CA GLY A 179 13.45 -4.58 -4.66
C GLY A 179 12.82 -5.80 -5.35
N PRO A 180 13.06 -7.03 -4.85
CA PRO A 180 12.47 -8.23 -5.43
C PRO A 180 10.93 -8.26 -5.44
N GLY A 181 10.29 -7.61 -4.46
CA GLY A 181 8.83 -7.51 -4.41
C GLY A 181 8.27 -6.62 -5.52
N ARG A 182 8.97 -5.52 -5.83
CA ARG A 182 8.63 -4.61 -6.94
C ARG A 182 8.82 -5.31 -8.28
N GLU A 183 9.93 -6.02 -8.44
CA GLU A 183 10.22 -6.83 -9.62
C GLU A 183 9.15 -7.93 -9.83
N SER A 184 8.72 -8.60 -8.76
CA SER A 184 7.70 -9.65 -8.86
C SER A 184 6.37 -9.15 -9.45
N ILE A 185 5.92 -7.94 -9.10
CA ILE A 185 4.69 -7.36 -9.64
C ILE A 185 4.83 -7.09 -11.14
N LEU A 186 5.95 -6.48 -11.55
CA LEU A 186 6.26 -6.24 -12.97
C LEU A 186 6.34 -7.55 -13.75
N LEU A 187 7.06 -8.55 -13.23
CA LEU A 187 7.23 -9.86 -13.85
C LEU A 187 5.90 -10.62 -13.97
N GLN A 188 4.95 -10.37 -13.07
CA GLN A 188 3.62 -10.97 -13.16
C GLN A 188 2.85 -10.41 -14.36
N GLY A 189 2.82 -9.09 -14.55
CA GLY A 189 2.26 -8.48 -15.76
C GLY A 189 2.97 -8.95 -17.04
N ALA A 190 4.30 -9.05 -16.99
CA ALA A 190 5.12 -9.51 -18.11
C ALA A 190 4.85 -10.97 -18.51
N ARG A 191 4.44 -11.84 -17.57
CA ARG A 191 4.02 -13.22 -17.87
C ARG A 191 2.65 -13.29 -18.52
N ILE A 192 1.73 -12.40 -18.13
CA ILE A 192 0.40 -12.30 -18.75
C ILE A 192 0.57 -11.91 -20.22
N ALA A 193 1.35 -10.86 -20.51
CA ALA A 193 1.66 -10.39 -21.86
C ALA A 193 2.52 -11.34 -22.72
N LEU A 194 3.09 -12.41 -22.14
CA LEU A 194 3.79 -13.44 -22.92
C LEU A 194 2.92 -14.64 -23.23
N ALA A 195 1.77 -14.77 -22.57
CA ALA A 195 0.95 -15.96 -22.68
C ALA A 195 0.29 -16.08 -24.06
N ASP A 196 0.05 -14.97 -24.74
CA ASP A 196 -0.50 -14.88 -26.10
C ASP A 196 0.56 -14.72 -27.20
N GLY A 197 1.81 -14.38 -26.85
CA GLY A 197 2.91 -14.36 -27.81
C GLY A 197 4.03 -13.38 -27.47
N PRO A 198 4.77 -12.89 -28.48
CA PRO A 198 5.81 -11.90 -28.25
C PRO A 198 5.21 -10.52 -27.94
N TYR A 199 5.80 -9.83 -26.95
CA TYR A 199 5.36 -8.48 -26.55
C TYR A 199 5.14 -7.51 -27.71
N ILE A 200 3.93 -6.96 -27.79
CA ILE A 200 3.61 -5.88 -28.72
C ILE A 200 4.02 -4.51 -28.15
N PRO A 201 4.10 -3.44 -28.98
CA PRO A 201 4.50 -2.12 -28.50
C PRO A 201 3.62 -1.56 -27.37
N ALA A 202 2.30 -1.77 -27.45
CA ALA A 202 1.35 -1.28 -26.44
C ALA A 202 1.60 -1.91 -25.05
N GLU A 203 1.82 -3.22 -24.98
CA GLU A 203 2.12 -3.91 -23.72
C GLU A 203 3.45 -3.45 -23.12
N ARG A 204 4.45 -3.18 -23.95
CA ARG A 204 5.75 -2.67 -23.49
C ARG A 204 5.63 -1.29 -22.86
N GLU A 205 4.77 -0.44 -23.40
CA GLU A 205 4.47 0.88 -22.85
C GLU A 205 3.81 0.75 -21.48
N VAL A 206 2.78 -0.10 -21.37
CA VAL A 206 2.12 -0.38 -20.07
C VAL A 206 3.11 -0.93 -19.05
N LEU A 207 3.94 -1.91 -19.41
CA LEU A 207 4.94 -2.49 -18.51
C LEU A 207 6.02 -1.47 -18.12
N ALA A 208 6.35 -0.52 -18.99
CA ALA A 208 7.23 0.60 -18.66
C ALA A 208 6.58 1.56 -17.65
N THR A 209 5.29 1.87 -17.80
CA THR A 209 4.50 2.66 -16.85
C THR A 209 4.43 1.97 -15.49
N VAL A 210 4.16 0.66 -15.45
CA VAL A 210 4.20 -0.16 -14.23
C VAL A 210 5.57 -0.10 -13.56
N GLY A 211 6.64 -0.26 -14.34
CA GLY A 211 8.01 -0.16 -13.84
C GLY A 211 8.32 1.20 -13.24
N SER A 212 7.90 2.29 -13.90
CA SER A 212 8.06 3.66 -13.41
C SER A 212 7.33 3.89 -12.09
N ALA A 213 6.06 3.47 -11.98
CA ALA A 213 5.27 3.58 -10.76
C ALA A 213 5.87 2.79 -9.59
N LEU A 214 6.49 1.64 -9.89
CA LEU A 214 7.24 0.82 -8.92
C LEU A 214 8.67 1.32 -8.68
N ARG A 215 9.08 2.45 -9.26
CA ARG A 215 10.43 3.03 -9.14
C ARG A 215 11.54 2.05 -9.56
N ILE A 216 11.30 1.32 -10.65
CA ILE A 216 12.26 0.46 -11.35
C ILE A 216 12.80 1.27 -12.54
N GLY A 217 14.12 1.34 -12.70
CA GLY A 217 14.72 2.08 -13.81
C GLY A 217 14.41 1.44 -15.17
N ALA A 218 14.27 2.24 -16.24
CA ALA A 218 13.91 1.74 -17.57
C ALA A 218 14.84 0.63 -18.10
N ASP A 219 16.15 0.74 -17.86
CA ASP A 219 17.12 -0.29 -18.23
C ASP A 219 16.90 -1.61 -17.48
N GLU A 220 16.47 -1.53 -16.22
CA GLU A 220 16.15 -2.71 -15.40
C GLU A 220 14.85 -3.35 -15.86
N VAL A 221 13.83 -2.56 -16.19
CA VAL A 221 12.59 -3.07 -16.81
C VAL A 221 12.92 -3.84 -18.10
N ALA A 222 13.73 -3.25 -18.99
CA ALA A 222 14.13 -3.92 -20.23
C ALA A 222 14.88 -5.23 -19.99
N ARG A 223 15.79 -5.27 -18.99
CA ARG A 223 16.47 -6.50 -18.58
C ARG A 223 15.50 -7.55 -18.09
N LEU A 224 14.59 -7.19 -17.18
CA LEU A 224 13.60 -8.10 -16.61
C LEU A 224 12.69 -8.69 -17.69
N LEU A 225 12.16 -7.86 -18.60
CA LEU A 225 11.33 -8.32 -19.71
C LEU A 225 12.09 -9.27 -20.65
N SER A 226 13.39 -9.03 -20.87
CA SER A 226 14.22 -9.94 -21.66
C SER A 226 14.50 -11.28 -20.94
N ALA A 227 14.60 -11.26 -19.62
CA ALA A 227 14.89 -12.45 -18.81
C ALA A 227 13.71 -13.42 -18.75
N VAL A 228 12.46 -12.93 -18.68
CA VAL A 228 11.25 -13.79 -18.68
C VAL A 228 11.12 -14.58 -19.99
N ARG A 229 11.70 -14.08 -21.08
CA ARG A 229 11.69 -14.74 -22.38
C ARG A 229 12.63 -15.96 -22.45
N ALA A 230 13.61 -16.06 -21.55
CA ALA A 230 14.54 -17.19 -21.51
C ALA A 230 13.97 -18.30 -20.60
N PRO A 231 13.70 -19.51 -21.13
CA PRO A 231 13.26 -20.65 -20.33
C PRO A 231 14.37 -21.17 -19.40
#